data_AF-A0A174R8E0-F1
#
_entry.id   AF-A0A174R8E0-F1
#
_cell.length_a   1.000
_cell.length_b   1.000
_cell.length_c   1.000
_cell.angle_alpha   90.00
_cell.angle_beta   90.00
_cell.angle_gamma   90.00
#
_symmetry.space_group_name_H-M   'P 1'
#
loop_
_entity.id
_entity.type
_entity.pdbx_description
1 polymer ?
#
loop_
_entity_poly.entity_id
_entity_poly.type
_entity_poly.pdbx_seq_one_letter_code
_entity_poly.pdbx_strand_id
1 'polypeptide(L)'
;MEYYLGKRVKLIIDRPLGSKHPKYNFIYPLNYGYIPNTISGDNEEIDAYVIGEFNPLEKYEGYVLAIIKRKNDIEDKLVVCKDLNKYNKDQIKALVEFQERFFESTILMFNENINI
;
A
#
# COMPACT_ATOMS: atom_id res chain seq x y z
N MET A 1 -8.78 1.10 9.67
CA MET A 1 -8.31 0.94 8.27
C MET A 1 -9.11 -0.09 7.45
N GLU A 2 -9.67 -1.16 8.04
CA GLU A 2 -10.39 -2.23 7.31
C GLU A 2 -11.54 -1.76 6.40
N TYR A 3 -12.19 -0.64 6.74
CA TYR A 3 -13.19 0.03 5.89
C TYR A 3 -12.73 0.27 4.43
N TYR A 4 -11.43 0.41 4.20
CA TYR A 4 -10.88 0.65 2.88
C TYR A 4 -10.86 -0.59 1.98
N LEU A 5 -10.89 -1.81 2.53
CA LEU A 5 -10.82 -3.04 1.71
C LEU A 5 -11.94 -3.07 0.66
N GLY A 6 -11.57 -3.32 -0.60
CA GLY A 6 -12.48 -3.32 -1.73
C GLY A 6 -12.91 -1.93 -2.22
N LYS A 7 -12.57 -0.84 -1.51
CA LYS A 7 -12.90 0.53 -1.93
C LYS A 7 -11.91 1.03 -2.96
N ARG A 8 -12.42 1.87 -3.87
CA ARG A 8 -11.60 2.62 -4.81
C ARG A 8 -11.09 3.90 -4.11
N VAL A 9 -9.79 4.15 -4.19
CA VAL A 9 -9.12 5.29 -3.56
C VAL A 9 -8.29 6.06 -4.57
N LYS A 10 -8.13 7.36 -4.34
CA LYS A 10 -7.24 8.24 -5.11
C LYS A 10 -5.99 8.52 -4.27
N LEU A 11 -4.83 8.42 -4.91
CA LEU A 11 -3.52 8.59 -4.28
C LEU A 11 -2.77 9.75 -4.92
N ILE A 12 -2.00 10.46 -4.10
CA ILE A 12 -0.89 11.31 -4.54
C ILE A 12 0.39 10.49 -4.32
N ILE A 13 1.25 10.40 -5.34
CA ILE A 13 2.47 9.60 -5.30
C ILE A 13 3.64 10.51 -4.93
N ASP A 14 4.15 10.36 -3.71
CA ASP A 14 5.31 11.11 -3.19
C ASP A 14 6.64 10.36 -3.37
N ARG A 15 6.56 9.06 -3.64
CA ARG A 15 7.70 8.17 -3.90
C ARG A 15 7.42 7.34 -5.16
N PRO A 16 7.64 7.93 -6.35
CA PRO A 16 7.43 7.23 -7.61
C PRO A 16 8.36 6.01 -7.75
N LEU A 17 7.97 5.04 -8.58
CA LEU A 17 8.83 3.92 -8.94
C LEU A 17 10.20 4.41 -9.41
N GLY A 18 11.27 3.82 -8.88
CA GLY A 18 12.65 4.19 -9.18
C GLY A 18 13.19 5.37 -8.36
N SER A 19 12.37 6.01 -7.53
CA SER A 19 12.82 7.07 -6.62
C SER A 19 13.62 6.50 -5.43
N LYS A 20 14.53 7.30 -4.90
CA LYS A 20 15.30 6.96 -3.70
C LYS A 20 14.51 7.31 -2.44
N HIS A 21 14.57 6.45 -1.43
CA HIS A 21 13.97 6.75 -0.14
C HIS A 21 14.59 8.02 0.47
N PRO A 22 13.79 8.98 0.99
CA PRO A 22 14.28 10.30 1.41
C PRO A 22 15.33 10.23 2.53
N LYS A 23 15.20 9.25 3.43
CA LYS A 23 16.10 9.05 4.58
C LYS A 23 17.07 7.86 4.46
N TYR A 24 16.75 6.85 3.65
CA TYR A 24 17.43 5.55 3.65
C TYR A 24 17.99 5.24 2.27
N ASN A 25 19.03 4.41 2.18
CA ASN A 25 19.77 4.21 0.93
C ASN A 25 19.22 3.06 0.08
N PHE A 26 17.91 3.05 -0.19
CA PHE A 26 17.29 2.09 -1.12
C PHE A 26 16.36 2.79 -2.12
N ILE A 27 16.04 2.07 -3.19
CA ILE A 27 15.15 2.52 -4.28
C ILE A 27 13.78 1.87 -4.10
N TYR A 28 12.73 2.63 -4.36
CA TYR A 28 11.36 2.13 -4.43
C TYR A 28 11.13 1.34 -5.73
N PRO A 29 10.92 0.00 -5.67
CA PRO A 29 10.58 -0.80 -6.85
C PRO A 29 9.09 -0.71 -7.23
N LEU A 30 8.30 0.02 -6.44
CA LEU A 30 6.87 0.26 -6.62
C LEU A 30 6.59 1.77 -6.52
N ASN A 31 5.47 2.22 -7.04
CA ASN A 31 4.96 3.54 -6.68
C ASN A 31 4.42 3.49 -5.24
N TYR A 32 4.75 4.50 -4.45
CA TYR A 32 4.30 4.68 -3.08
C TYR A 32 3.75 6.09 -2.90
N GLY A 33 2.64 6.19 -2.19
CA GLY A 33 1.93 7.45 -1.99
C GLY A 33 0.94 7.37 -0.85
N TYR A 34 0.03 8.33 -0.80
CA TYR A 34 -0.92 8.48 0.29
C TYR A 34 -2.30 8.94 -0.20
N ILE A 35 -3.34 8.69 0.60
CA ILE A 35 -4.70 9.18 0.33
C ILE A 35 -4.83 10.61 0.88
N PRO A 36 -5.03 11.64 0.03
CA PRO A 36 -5.08 13.02 0.49
C PRO A 36 -6.31 13.28 1.37
N ASN A 37 -6.17 14.19 2.35
CA ASN A 37 -7.21 14.57 3.31
C ASN A 37 -7.71 13.40 4.19
N THR A 38 -6.81 12.48 4.53
CA THR A 38 -7.07 11.42 5.53
C THR A 38 -6.15 11.59 6.73
N ILE A 39 -6.48 10.95 7.84
CA ILE A 39 -5.66 10.97 9.06
C ILE A 39 -5.50 9.52 9.53
N SER A 40 -4.24 9.09 9.68
CA SER A 40 -3.78 7.79 10.17
C SER A 40 -3.52 7.85 11.69
N GLY A 41 -3.06 6.74 12.27
CA GLY A 41 -2.82 6.61 13.71
C GLY A 41 -1.75 7.56 14.28
N ASP A 42 -0.89 8.11 13.41
CA ASP A 42 0.21 9.02 13.72
C ASP A 42 -0.09 10.50 13.36
N ASN A 43 -1.34 10.79 12.96
CA ASN A 43 -1.80 12.07 12.42
C ASN A 43 -1.31 12.43 11.01
N GLU A 44 -0.67 11.52 10.29
CA GLU A 44 -0.29 11.70 8.87
C GLU A 44 -1.35 11.09 7.93
N GLU A 45 -1.25 11.32 6.62
CA GLU A 45 -2.15 10.66 5.66
C GLU A 45 -1.94 9.14 5.58
N ILE A 46 -2.98 8.41 5.17
CA ILE A 46 -2.90 6.95 5.04
C ILE A 46 -2.08 6.58 3.80
N ASP A 47 -0.94 5.95 4.05
CA ASP A 47 0.00 5.48 3.03
C ASP A 47 -0.46 4.22 2.28
N ALA A 48 0.00 4.10 1.04
CA ALA A 48 -0.34 3.02 0.13
C ALA A 48 0.82 2.63 -0.82
N TYR A 49 1.02 1.32 -0.98
CA TYR A 49 1.75 0.75 -2.11
C TYR A 49 0.84 0.62 -3.32
N VAL A 50 1.33 0.99 -4.50
CA VAL A 50 0.66 0.71 -5.78
C VAL A 50 1.37 -0.44 -6.49
N ILE A 51 0.66 -1.55 -6.71
CA ILE A 51 1.19 -2.74 -7.37
C ILE A 51 0.62 -2.92 -8.77
N GLY A 52 1.42 -3.49 -9.68
CA GLY A 52 1.00 -3.77 -11.06
C GLY A 52 1.17 -2.62 -12.04
N GLU A 53 1.80 -1.53 -11.62
CA GLU A 53 2.15 -0.39 -12.47
C GLU A 53 3.67 -0.34 -12.67
N PHE A 54 4.13 -0.14 -13.90
CA PHE A 54 5.55 -0.27 -14.28
C PHE A 54 6.19 1.06 -14.71
N ASN A 55 5.48 2.17 -14.56
CA ASN A 55 6.00 3.52 -14.80
C ASN A 55 5.94 4.33 -13.49
N PRO A 56 6.83 5.31 -13.29
CA PRO A 56 6.67 6.33 -12.25
C PRO A 56 5.34 7.07 -12.43
N LEU A 57 4.63 7.32 -11.33
CA LEU A 57 3.34 8.00 -11.33
C LEU A 57 3.38 9.26 -10.47
N GLU A 58 2.50 10.21 -10.78
CA GLU A 58 2.21 11.37 -9.90
C GLU A 58 0.92 11.16 -9.10
N LYS A 59 -0.06 10.48 -9.70
CA LYS A 59 -1.37 10.17 -9.10
C LYS A 59 -1.79 8.78 -9.52
N TYR A 60 -2.60 8.13 -8.68
CA TYR A 60 -3.18 6.83 -9.00
C TYR A 60 -4.61 6.71 -8.48
N GLU A 61 -5.45 5.94 -9.17
CA GLU A 61 -6.77 5.55 -8.68
C GLU A 61 -6.96 4.05 -8.89
N GLY A 62 -7.18 3.32 -7.79
CA GLY A 62 -7.30 1.87 -7.80
C GLY A 62 -8.05 1.35 -6.58
N TYR A 63 -8.20 0.04 -6.50
CA TYR A 63 -8.85 -0.64 -5.40
C TYR A 63 -7.86 -1.06 -4.34
N VAL A 64 -8.24 -0.89 -3.08
CA VAL A 64 -7.50 -1.41 -1.93
C VAL A 64 -7.74 -2.92 -1.85
N LEU A 65 -6.73 -3.68 -2.27
CA LEU A 65 -6.74 -5.13 -2.27
C LEU A 65 -6.37 -5.72 -0.91
N ALA A 66 -5.46 -5.07 -0.19
CA ALA A 66 -4.98 -5.58 1.08
C ALA A 66 -4.54 -4.47 2.02
N ILE A 67 -4.39 -4.87 3.28
CA ILE A 67 -3.84 -4.08 4.36
C ILE A 67 -2.64 -4.83 4.93
N ILE A 68 -1.49 -4.16 4.98
CA ILE A 68 -0.31 -4.62 5.71
C ILE A 68 -0.41 -4.05 7.13
N LYS A 69 -0.65 -4.94 8.10
CA LYS A 69 -0.68 -4.61 9.52
C LYS A 69 0.69 -4.81 10.13
N ARG A 70 1.32 -3.75 10.62
CA ARG A 70 2.60 -3.83 11.34
C ARG A 70 2.34 -3.99 12.83
N LYS A 71 3.05 -4.92 13.48
CA LYS A 71 2.90 -5.20 14.92
C LYS A 71 3.81 -4.34 15.79
N ASN A 72 4.95 -3.95 15.23
CA ASN A 72 6.01 -3.21 15.90
C ASN A 72 6.14 -1.76 15.38
N ASP A 73 5.10 -1.28 14.71
CA ASP A 73 5.00 0.06 14.14
C ASP A 73 3.55 0.53 14.30
N ILE A 74 3.35 1.84 14.43
CA ILE A 74 2.03 2.42 14.70
C ILE A 74 1.22 2.55 13.40
N GLU A 75 1.91 2.51 12.27
CA GLU A 75 1.32 2.72 10.97
C GLU A 75 1.09 1.42 10.20
N ASP A 76 -0.10 1.41 9.62
CA ASP A 76 -0.69 0.33 8.87
C ASP A 76 -0.65 0.80 7.39
N LYS A 77 -0.30 -0.07 6.43
CA LYS A 77 -0.15 0.33 5.01
C LYS A 77 -1.21 -0.29 4.11
N LEU A 78 -1.74 0.48 3.15
CA LEU A 78 -2.63 -0.04 2.12
C LEU A 78 -1.85 -0.66 0.95
N VAL A 79 -2.48 -1.61 0.25
CA VAL A 79 -2.01 -2.13 -1.04
C VAL A 79 -3.11 -1.89 -2.07
N VAL A 80 -2.79 -1.11 -3.10
CA VAL A 80 -3.73 -0.63 -4.10
C VAL A 80 -3.34 -1.14 -5.48
N CYS A 81 -4.33 -1.60 -6.24
CA CYS A 81 -4.12 -2.06 -7.61
C CYS A 81 -5.37 -1.87 -8.47
N LYS A 82 -5.23 -2.11 -9.78
CA LYS A 82 -6.33 -1.95 -10.73
C LYS A 82 -7.46 -2.97 -10.54
N ASP A 83 -7.15 -4.21 -10.15
CA ASP A 83 -8.07 -5.34 -10.15
C ASP A 83 -8.00 -6.12 -8.83
N LEU A 84 -9.13 -6.26 -8.12
CA LEU A 84 -9.19 -6.91 -6.80
C LEU A 84 -8.83 -8.41 -6.80
N ASN A 85 -8.97 -9.11 -7.93
CA ASN A 85 -8.77 -10.56 -7.99
C ASN A 85 -7.46 -10.97 -8.66
N LYS A 86 -6.51 -10.04 -8.81
CA LYS A 86 -5.27 -10.26 -9.58
C LYS A 86 -4.09 -10.78 -8.76
N TYR A 87 -4.00 -10.44 -7.48
CA TYR A 87 -2.85 -10.80 -6.64
C TYR A 87 -3.27 -11.56 -5.41
N ASN A 88 -2.49 -12.59 -5.06
CA ASN A 88 -2.62 -13.30 -3.81
C ASN A 88 -1.67 -12.73 -2.72
N LYS A 89 -1.84 -13.22 -1.50
CA LYS A 89 -1.07 -12.77 -0.32
C LYS A 89 0.44 -12.93 -0.48
N ASP A 90 0.90 -14.04 -1.05
CA ASP A 90 2.34 -14.32 -1.20
C ASP A 90 2.99 -13.43 -2.27
N GLN A 91 2.28 -13.15 -3.36
CA GLN A 91 2.70 -12.19 -4.38
C GLN A 91 2.81 -10.78 -3.82
N ILE A 92 1.82 -10.34 -3.04
CA ILE A 92 1.87 -9.03 -2.36
C ILE A 92 3.08 -9.00 -1.41
N LYS A 93 3.26 -10.04 -0.58
CA LYS A 93 4.39 -10.13 0.35
C LYS A 93 5.74 -10.00 -0.35
N ALA A 94 5.90 -10.66 -1.49
CA ALA A 94 7.13 -10.58 -2.29
C ALA A 94 7.36 -9.17 -2.87
N LEU A 95 6.31 -8.52 -3.38
CA LEU A 95 6.40 -7.19 -3.98
C LEU A 95 6.75 -6.09 -2.97
N VAL A 96 6.28 -6.21 -1.73
CA VAL A 96 6.51 -5.21 -0.67
C VAL A 96 7.69 -5.54 0.24
N GLU A 97 8.37 -6.67 0.03
CA GLU A 97 9.46 -7.16 0.89
C GLU A 97 10.57 -6.13 1.07
N PHE A 98 10.91 -5.37 0.02
CA PHE A 98 12.01 -4.41 0.03
C PHE A 98 11.96 -3.42 1.22
N GLN A 99 10.75 -3.07 1.67
CA GLN A 99 10.51 -2.21 2.82
C GLN A 99 9.92 -3.00 4.00
N GLU A 100 8.98 -3.92 3.77
CA GLU A 100 8.31 -4.64 4.86
C GLU A 100 9.21 -5.66 5.57
N ARG A 101 10.36 -6.04 5.01
CA ARG A 101 11.37 -6.88 5.69
C ARG A 101 11.94 -6.26 6.98
N PHE A 102 11.78 -4.95 7.16
CA PHE A 102 12.23 -4.24 8.36
C PHE A 102 11.16 -4.20 9.46
N PHE A 103 9.97 -4.77 9.23
CA PHE A 103 8.85 -4.76 10.14
C PHE A 103 8.30 -6.16 10.41
N GLU A 104 7.69 -6.34 11.57
CA GLU A 104 6.87 -7.52 11.84
C GLU A 104 5.46 -7.28 11.31
N SER A 105 5.17 -7.75 10.10
CA SER A 105 3.92 -7.45 9.42
C SER A 105 3.08 -8.68 9.08
N THR A 106 1.76 -8.48 9.00
CA THR A 106 0.79 -9.45 8.50
C THR A 106 -0.06 -8.82 7.42
N ILE A 107 -0.54 -9.60 6.45
CA ILE A 107 -1.39 -9.09 5.36
C ILE A 107 -2.82 -9.59 5.57
N LEU A 108 -3.76 -8.65 5.68
CA LEU A 108 -5.20 -8.86 5.62
C LEU A 108 -5.68 -8.58 4.19
N MET A 109 -6.22 -9.60 3.53
CA MET A 109 -6.71 -9.51 2.15
C MET A 109 -8.17 -9.06 2.12
N PHE A 110 -8.55 -8.33 1.08
CA PHE A 110 -9.94 -8.21 0.69
C PHE A 110 -10.49 -9.60 0.37
N ASN A 111 -11.71 -9.88 0.83
CA ASN A 111 -12.43 -11.11 0.53
C ASN A 111 -13.87 -10.71 0.18
N GLU A 112 -14.31 -11.03 -1.04
CA GLU A 112 -15.68 -10.73 -1.50
C GLU A 112 -16.75 -11.39 -0.61
N ASN A 113 -16.39 -12.43 0.15
CA ASN A 113 -17.32 -13.21 0.96
C ASN A 113 -17.58 -12.69 2.39
N ILE A 114 -17.09 -11.51 2.76
CA ILE A 114 -17.42 -10.89 4.05
C ILE A 114 -18.54 -9.88 3.81
N ASN A 115 -19.78 -10.36 3.87
CA ASN A 115 -20.94 -9.49 4.11
C ASN A 115 -20.78 -8.90 5.51
N ILE A 116 -20.55 -7.58 5.58
CA ILE A 116 -20.67 -6.80 6.82
C ILE A 116 -22.15 -6.56 7.09
#